data_AF-A0A088B2Z5-F1
#
_entry.id   AF-A0A088B2Z5-F1
#
_cell.length_a   1.000
_cell.length_b   1.000
_cell.length_c   1.000
_cell.angle_alpha   90.00
_cell.angle_beta   90.00
_cell.angle_gamma   90.00
#
_symmetry.space_group_name_H-M   'P 1'
#
loop_
_entity.id
_entity.type
_entity.pdbx_description
1 polymer ?
#
loop_
_entity_poly.entity_id
_entity_poly.type
_entity_poly.pdbx_seq_one_letter_code
_entity_poly.pdbx_strand_id
1 'polypeptide(L)'
;MSILTFITQDQLDELDEDPRVAFMQLANHAQRSLADQTKGFDPREEQEWRELEDLRHSFVNVLLAAAKRFEIEPFASMELPTARNFDERSYRDFKDNLDHYITQLVIDNSTRMRRQSVVMPPKTRDNICTYLHELRECVEKSSMSEAKRQALLDRLDAFQAELEKRRVNLMAVSLLIFDIIAIPGAVWASYDITSRLVTNIMQSVAKARAEEQEKKQLAPPAEFKALSPPRKEIPPTRHEAASKYDLDDDIPF
;
A
#
# COMPACT_ATOMS: atom_id res chain seq x y z
N MET A 1 9.96 -1.92 -27.96
CA MET A 1 9.05 -0.97 -27.30
C MET A 1 9.77 -0.28 -26.15
N SER A 2 9.46 0.98 -25.87
CA SER A 2 10.06 1.75 -24.77
C SER A 2 9.19 1.63 -23.51
N ILE A 3 9.79 1.69 -22.31
CA ILE A 3 9.06 1.82 -21.03
C ILE A 3 8.05 2.97 -21.06
N LEU A 4 8.35 4.01 -21.85
CA LEU A 4 7.53 5.20 -22.03
C LEU A 4 6.18 4.95 -22.70
N THR A 5 5.95 3.75 -23.24
CA THR A 5 4.63 3.35 -23.76
C THR A 5 3.59 3.23 -22.64
N PHE A 6 4.00 2.88 -21.42
CA PHE A 6 3.09 2.65 -20.29
C PHE A 6 3.15 3.72 -19.20
N ILE A 7 4.30 4.40 -19.07
CA ILE A 7 4.57 5.32 -17.95
C ILE A 7 5.25 6.57 -18.51
N THR A 8 4.81 7.77 -18.10
CA THR A 8 5.44 9.01 -18.53
C THR A 8 6.74 9.30 -17.77
N GLN A 9 7.61 10.16 -18.29
CA GLN A 9 8.84 10.53 -17.59
C GLN A 9 8.53 11.19 -16.23
N ASP A 10 7.54 12.09 -16.18
CA ASP A 10 7.12 12.74 -14.94
C ASP A 10 6.68 11.72 -13.88
N GLN A 11 5.98 10.65 -14.28
CA GLN A 11 5.57 9.58 -13.38
C GLN A 11 6.75 8.75 -12.87
N LEU A 12 7.83 8.62 -13.65
CA LEU A 12 9.05 7.95 -13.20
C LEU A 12 9.82 8.81 -12.20
N ASP A 13 9.83 10.13 -12.39
CA ASP A 13 10.54 11.06 -11.54
C ASP A 13 9.83 11.26 -10.17
N GLU A 14 8.52 10.99 -10.11
CA GLU A 14 7.70 11.06 -8.89
C GLU A 14 7.65 9.75 -8.08
N LEU A 15 8.36 8.69 -8.50
CA LEU A 15 8.36 7.41 -7.79
C LEU A 15 8.93 7.53 -6.36
N ASP A 16 8.36 6.74 -5.45
CA ASP A 16 8.82 6.65 -4.07
C ASP A 16 10.26 6.10 -3.97
N GLU A 17 10.97 6.46 -2.89
CA GLU A 17 12.33 5.95 -2.64
C GLU A 17 12.33 4.47 -2.18
N ASP A 18 11.23 3.99 -1.59
CA ASP A 18 11.08 2.56 -1.24
C ASP A 18 10.84 1.75 -2.53
N PRO A 19 11.75 0.80 -2.90
CA PRO A 19 11.63 0.02 -4.13
C PRO A 19 10.30 -0.73 -4.27
N ARG A 20 9.70 -1.15 -3.14
CA ARG A 20 8.42 -1.88 -3.14
C ARG A 20 7.26 -0.94 -3.46
N VAL A 21 7.26 0.25 -2.87
CA VAL A 21 6.24 1.27 -3.11
C VAL A 21 6.37 1.81 -4.54
N ALA A 22 7.59 2.09 -4.98
CA ALA A 22 7.89 2.49 -6.35
C ALA A 22 7.38 1.45 -7.36
N PHE A 23 7.66 0.17 -7.14
CA PHE A 23 7.17 -0.91 -8.01
C PHE A 23 5.64 -0.97 -8.03
N MET A 24 4.97 -0.82 -6.89
CA MET A 24 3.50 -0.78 -6.81
C MET A 24 2.92 0.43 -7.58
N GLN A 25 3.52 1.62 -7.45
CA GLN A 25 3.11 2.81 -8.19
C GLN A 25 3.25 2.58 -9.69
N LEU A 26 4.43 2.10 -10.11
CA LEU A 26 4.74 1.78 -11.50
C LEU A 26 3.75 0.76 -12.08
N ALA A 27 3.47 -0.32 -11.35
CA ALA A 27 2.50 -1.33 -11.75
C ALA A 27 1.09 -0.74 -11.93
N ASN A 28 0.64 0.13 -11.02
CA ASN A 28 -0.65 0.81 -11.13
C ASN A 28 -0.72 1.73 -12.35
N HIS A 29 0.34 2.51 -12.62
CA HIS A 29 0.41 3.37 -13.81
C HIS A 29 0.34 2.54 -15.10
N ALA A 30 1.15 1.49 -15.18
CA ALA A 30 1.18 0.61 -16.34
C ALA A 30 -0.15 -0.14 -16.56
N GLN A 31 -0.81 -0.60 -15.48
CA GLN A 31 -2.11 -1.27 -15.57
C GLN A 31 -3.20 -0.33 -16.09
N ARG A 32 -3.23 0.92 -15.62
CA ARG A 32 -4.18 1.93 -16.13
C ARG A 32 -3.93 2.23 -17.60
N SER A 33 -2.67 2.46 -17.97
CA SER A 33 -2.28 2.72 -19.35
C SER A 33 -2.64 1.55 -20.28
N LEU A 34 -2.40 0.30 -19.87
CA LEU A 34 -2.81 -0.88 -20.62
C LEU A 34 -4.34 -0.95 -20.76
N ALA A 35 -5.09 -0.69 -19.68
CA ALA A 35 -6.55 -0.70 -19.71
C ALA A 35 -7.11 0.39 -20.65
N ASP A 36 -6.50 1.56 -20.68
CA ASP A 36 -6.89 2.67 -21.55
C ASP A 36 -6.55 2.37 -23.03
N GLN A 37 -5.36 1.82 -23.31
CA GLN A 37 -4.94 1.46 -24.67
C GLN A 37 -5.74 0.31 -25.27
N THR A 38 -6.22 -0.61 -24.43
CA THR A 38 -7.04 -1.76 -24.87
C THR A 38 -8.54 -1.46 -24.87
N LYS A 39 -8.92 -0.23 -24.50
CA LYS A 39 -10.32 0.21 -24.45
C LYS A 39 -10.83 0.41 -25.87
N GLY A 40 -11.60 -0.57 -26.36
CA GLY A 40 -12.26 -0.49 -27.66
C GLY A 40 -11.84 -1.58 -28.63
N PHE A 41 -10.88 -2.43 -28.27
CA PHE A 41 -10.55 -3.59 -29.10
C PHE A 41 -11.73 -4.57 -29.19
N ASP A 42 -12.08 -4.95 -30.40
CA ASP A 42 -12.98 -6.04 -30.72
C ASP A 42 -12.16 -7.35 -30.82
N PRO A 43 -12.38 -8.32 -29.91
CA PRO A 43 -11.68 -9.60 -29.94
C PRO A 43 -12.00 -10.46 -31.17
N ARG A 44 -12.92 -10.04 -32.05
CA ARG A 44 -13.22 -10.70 -33.33
C ARG A 44 -12.32 -10.26 -34.47
N GLU A 45 -11.62 -9.13 -34.33
CA GLU A 45 -10.71 -8.62 -35.34
C GLU A 45 -9.30 -9.18 -35.14
N GLU A 46 -8.80 -9.95 -36.11
CA GLU A 46 -7.50 -10.64 -36.01
C GLU A 46 -6.33 -9.67 -35.82
N GLN A 47 -6.39 -8.49 -36.45
CA GLN A 47 -5.35 -7.48 -36.31
C GLN A 47 -5.32 -6.90 -34.89
N GLU A 48 -6.47 -6.50 -34.35
CA GLU A 48 -6.58 -5.97 -32.99
C GLU A 48 -6.19 -7.01 -31.93
N TRP A 49 -6.49 -8.29 -32.19
CA TRP A 49 -6.04 -9.38 -31.32
C TRP A 49 -4.52 -9.47 -31.23
N ARG A 50 -3.80 -9.36 -32.36
CA ARG A 50 -2.33 -9.36 -32.37
C ARG A 50 -1.74 -8.14 -31.67
N GLU A 51 -2.33 -6.96 -31.90
CA GLU A 51 -1.92 -5.72 -31.23
C GLU A 51 -2.13 -5.82 -29.71
N LEU A 52 -3.22 -6.43 -29.27
CA LEU A 52 -3.50 -6.71 -27.86
C LEU A 52 -2.45 -7.66 -27.24
N GLU A 53 -2.07 -8.74 -27.94
CA GLU A 53 -1.03 -9.67 -27.47
C GLU A 53 0.33 -8.96 -27.35
N ASP A 54 0.72 -8.15 -28.33
CA ASP A 54 1.97 -7.38 -28.32
C ASP A 54 2.01 -6.35 -27.18
N LEU A 55 0.88 -5.67 -26.91
CA LEU A 55 0.74 -4.75 -25.79
C LEU A 55 0.86 -5.46 -24.45
N ARG A 56 0.20 -6.63 -24.29
CA ARG A 56 0.28 -7.45 -23.07
C ARG A 56 1.70 -7.97 -22.83
N HIS A 57 2.37 -8.45 -23.89
CA HIS A 57 3.77 -8.90 -23.79
C HIS A 57 4.67 -7.76 -23.34
N SER A 58 4.48 -6.58 -23.91
CA SER A 58 5.28 -5.39 -23.58
C SER A 58 5.02 -4.90 -22.16
N PHE A 59 3.78 -4.96 -21.68
CA PHE A 59 3.42 -4.68 -20.29
C PHE A 59 4.17 -5.62 -19.33
N VAL A 60 4.13 -6.93 -19.58
CA VAL A 60 4.85 -7.92 -18.77
C VAL A 60 6.35 -7.66 -18.78
N ASN A 61 6.91 -7.38 -19.95
CA ASN A 61 8.34 -7.09 -20.11
C ASN A 61 8.77 -5.87 -19.28
N VAL A 62 8.02 -4.78 -19.35
CA VAL A 62 8.30 -3.55 -18.58
C VAL A 62 8.26 -3.82 -17.08
N LEU A 63 7.24 -4.54 -16.60
CA LEU A 63 7.12 -4.84 -15.19
C LEU A 63 8.20 -5.82 -14.70
N LEU A 64 8.57 -6.82 -15.48
CA LEU A 64 9.68 -7.72 -15.13
C LEU A 64 11.02 -6.99 -15.12
N ALA A 65 11.26 -6.08 -16.06
CA ALA A 65 12.46 -5.25 -16.06
C ALA A 65 12.52 -4.34 -14.82
N ALA A 66 11.40 -3.70 -14.47
CA ALA A 66 11.28 -2.90 -13.25
C ALA A 66 11.49 -3.74 -11.99
N ALA A 67 10.86 -4.91 -11.91
CA ALA A 67 11.02 -5.84 -10.80
C ALA A 67 12.47 -6.29 -10.61
N LYS A 68 13.19 -6.59 -11.70
CA LYS A 68 14.62 -6.93 -11.66
C LYS A 68 15.47 -5.75 -11.18
N ARG A 69 15.16 -4.54 -11.64
CA ARG A 69 15.87 -3.32 -11.20
C ARG A 69 15.66 -3.01 -9.71
N PHE A 70 14.46 -3.26 -9.20
CA PHE A 70 14.07 -3.02 -7.81
C PHE A 70 14.24 -4.26 -6.91
N GLU A 71 14.76 -5.37 -7.45
CA GLU A 71 14.97 -6.63 -6.73
C GLU A 71 13.70 -7.17 -6.05
N ILE A 72 12.57 -7.09 -6.75
CA ILE A 72 11.24 -7.48 -6.23
C ILE A 72 10.97 -8.95 -6.49
N GLU A 73 11.09 -9.79 -5.46
CA GLU A 73 10.67 -11.19 -5.53
C GLU A 73 9.14 -11.35 -5.37
N PRO A 74 8.50 -12.31 -6.08
CA PRO A 74 9.11 -13.35 -6.92
C PRO A 74 9.42 -12.92 -8.37
N PHE A 75 9.13 -11.69 -8.77
CA PHE A 75 9.20 -11.27 -10.18
C PHE A 75 10.63 -11.07 -10.70
N ALA A 76 11.57 -10.71 -9.83
CA ALA A 76 12.97 -10.55 -10.19
C ALA A 76 13.60 -11.87 -10.69
N SER A 77 13.15 -12.99 -10.12
CA SER A 77 13.58 -14.34 -10.53
C SER A 77 12.81 -14.91 -11.72
N MET A 78 11.73 -14.28 -12.17
CA MET A 78 10.97 -14.74 -13.34
C MET A 78 11.73 -14.53 -14.65
N GLU A 79 11.68 -15.55 -15.51
CA GLU A 79 12.16 -15.45 -16.88
C GLU A 79 11.16 -14.71 -17.75
N LEU A 80 11.67 -13.87 -18.66
CA LEU A 80 10.83 -13.15 -19.59
C LEU A 80 10.36 -14.12 -20.69
N PRO A 81 9.04 -14.33 -20.87
CA PRO A 81 8.55 -15.14 -21.97
C PRO A 81 9.01 -14.55 -23.31
N THR A 82 9.51 -15.38 -24.21
CA THR A 82 9.76 -14.95 -25.60
C THR A 82 8.42 -14.72 -26.29
N ALA A 83 8.37 -13.83 -27.29
CA ALA A 83 7.14 -13.54 -28.03
C ALA A 83 6.47 -14.80 -28.63
N ARG A 84 7.28 -15.82 -28.98
CA ARG A 84 6.77 -17.09 -29.50
C ARG A 84 6.06 -17.96 -28.45
N ASN A 85 6.44 -17.82 -27.18
CA ASN A 85 5.94 -18.61 -26.07
C ASN A 85 5.00 -17.79 -25.17
N PHE A 86 4.58 -16.61 -25.61
CA PHE A 86 3.68 -15.76 -24.86
C PHE A 86 2.26 -15.95 -25.36
N ASP A 87 1.36 -16.32 -24.47
CA ASP A 87 -0.05 -16.52 -24.74
C ASP A 87 -0.92 -15.84 -23.68
N GLU A 88 -2.23 -15.81 -23.92
CA GLU A 88 -3.22 -15.28 -22.98
C GLU A 88 -3.11 -15.91 -21.58
N ARG A 89 -2.74 -17.19 -21.51
CA ARG A 89 -2.58 -17.89 -20.24
C ARG A 89 -1.39 -17.35 -19.45
N SER A 90 -0.24 -17.20 -20.10
CA SER A 90 0.96 -16.62 -19.50
C SER A 90 0.72 -15.21 -18.98
N TYR A 91 -0.04 -14.40 -19.73
CA TYR A 91 -0.44 -13.06 -19.29
C TYR A 91 -1.34 -13.11 -18.05
N ARG A 92 -2.36 -13.99 -18.03
CA ARG A 92 -3.26 -14.14 -16.87
C ARG A 92 -2.52 -14.62 -15.63
N ASP A 93 -1.68 -15.65 -15.77
CA ASP A 93 -0.88 -16.18 -14.67
C ASP A 93 0.04 -15.09 -14.09
N PHE A 94 0.69 -14.30 -14.93
CA PHE A 94 1.49 -13.16 -14.49
C PHE A 94 0.64 -12.11 -13.75
N LYS A 95 -0.52 -11.75 -14.31
CA LYS A 95 -1.42 -10.75 -13.73
C LYS A 95 -1.95 -11.20 -12.36
N ASP A 96 -2.36 -12.45 -12.22
CA ASP A 96 -2.86 -12.99 -10.96
C ASP A 96 -1.77 -12.95 -9.88
N ASN A 97 -0.52 -13.29 -10.23
CA ASN A 97 0.62 -13.17 -9.33
C ASN A 97 0.90 -11.70 -8.95
N LEU A 98 0.84 -10.78 -9.93
CA LEU A 98 1.03 -9.35 -9.70
C LEU A 98 -0.03 -8.78 -8.75
N ASP A 99 -1.31 -9.06 -9.02
CA ASP A 99 -2.43 -8.58 -8.21
C ASP A 99 -2.35 -9.17 -6.79
N HIS A 100 -1.96 -10.44 -6.65
CA HIS A 100 -1.70 -11.06 -5.36
C HIS A 100 -0.60 -10.32 -4.59
N TYR A 101 0.54 -10.07 -5.23
CA TYR A 101 1.67 -9.37 -4.61
C TYR A 101 1.33 -7.93 -4.23
N ILE A 102 0.69 -7.17 -5.12
CA ILE A 102 0.23 -5.80 -4.84
C ILE A 102 -0.73 -5.81 -3.65
N THR A 103 -1.64 -6.78 -3.58
CA THR A 103 -2.57 -6.91 -2.44
C THR A 103 -1.82 -7.14 -1.13
N GLN A 104 -0.83 -8.05 -1.12
CA GLN A 104 0.01 -8.27 0.06
C GLN A 104 0.72 -6.98 0.49
N LEU A 105 1.28 -6.24 -0.47
CA LEU A 105 2.00 -4.99 -0.23
C LEU A 105 1.09 -3.89 0.33
N VAL A 106 -0.13 -3.75 -0.20
CA VAL A 106 -1.14 -2.81 0.31
C VAL A 106 -1.54 -3.16 1.74
N ILE A 107 -1.74 -4.44 2.05
CA ILE A 107 -2.04 -4.92 3.41
C ILE A 107 -0.85 -4.65 4.33
N ASP A 108 0.37 -4.95 3.90
CA ASP A 108 1.59 -4.73 4.68
C ASP A 108 1.81 -3.23 4.96
N ASN A 109 1.61 -2.37 3.97
CA ASN A 109 1.67 -0.93 4.15
C ASN A 109 0.58 -0.44 5.11
N SER A 110 -0.65 -0.95 4.98
CA SER A 110 -1.73 -0.63 5.91
C SER A 110 -1.40 -1.08 7.34
N THR A 111 -0.81 -2.26 7.53
CA THR A 111 -0.42 -2.75 8.86
C THR A 111 0.77 -1.98 9.43
N ARG A 112 1.75 -1.60 8.62
CA ARG A 112 2.85 -0.70 9.02
C ARG A 112 2.32 0.66 9.47
N MET A 113 1.44 1.29 8.68
CA MET A 113 0.80 2.55 9.06
C MET A 113 -0.03 2.42 10.35
N ARG A 114 -0.70 1.27 10.56
CA ARG A 114 -1.39 0.99 11.85
C ARG A 114 -0.43 0.85 13.02
N ARG A 115 0.77 0.29 12.83
CA ARG A 115 1.81 0.19 13.87
C ARG A 115 2.43 1.55 14.20
N GLN A 116 2.53 2.43 13.21
CA GLN A 116 3.06 3.79 13.33
C GLN A 116 2.01 4.83 13.71
N SER A 117 0.76 4.43 13.97
CA SER A 117 -0.30 5.33 14.37
C SER A 117 -0.98 4.87 15.64
N VAL A 118 -1.58 5.79 16.38
CA VAL A 118 -2.28 5.50 17.65
C VAL A 118 -3.69 6.05 17.61
N VAL A 119 -4.65 5.29 18.15
CA VAL A 119 -6.01 5.80 18.37
C VAL A 119 -5.98 6.76 19.55
N MET A 120 -6.30 8.02 19.30
CA MET A 120 -6.35 9.02 20.35
C MET A 120 -7.76 9.06 20.98
N PRO A 121 -7.88 8.83 22.31
CA PRO A 121 -9.13 9.09 23.02
C PRO A 121 -9.52 10.57 22.89
N PRO A 122 -10.83 10.91 22.84
CA PRO A 122 -11.30 12.28 22.64
C PRO A 122 -10.74 13.23 23.72
N LYS A 123 -10.77 12.82 24.99
CA LYS A 123 -10.21 13.61 26.10
C LYS A 123 -8.72 13.92 25.92
N THR A 124 -7.93 12.96 25.45
CA THR A 124 -6.49 13.16 25.23
C THR A 124 -6.26 14.07 24.03
N ARG A 125 -7.12 13.98 23.00
CA ARG A 125 -7.09 14.89 21.84
C ARG A 125 -7.35 16.34 22.27
N ASP A 126 -8.38 16.56 23.06
CA ASP A 126 -8.72 17.91 23.55
C ASP A 126 -7.56 18.53 24.34
N ASN A 127 -6.94 17.76 25.22
CA ASN A 127 -5.75 18.21 25.96
C ASN A 127 -4.59 18.59 25.03
N ILE A 128 -4.31 17.77 24.00
CA ILE A 128 -3.24 18.08 23.03
C ILE A 128 -3.60 19.33 22.22
N CYS A 129 -4.86 19.52 21.83
CA CYS A 129 -5.32 20.75 21.17
C CYS A 129 -5.09 21.99 22.05
N THR A 130 -5.35 21.89 23.36
CA THR A 130 -5.01 22.96 24.31
C THR A 130 -3.51 23.24 24.33
N TYR A 131 -2.67 22.20 24.43
CA TYR A 131 -1.20 22.37 24.39
C TYR A 131 -0.71 22.98 23.08
N LEU A 132 -1.34 22.64 21.95
CA LEU A 132 -1.01 23.25 20.65
C LEU A 132 -1.38 24.73 20.59
N HIS A 133 -2.51 25.12 21.15
CA HIS A 133 -2.89 26.53 21.24
C HIS A 133 -1.86 27.32 22.06
N GLU A 134 -1.46 26.80 23.22
CA GLU A 134 -0.42 27.43 24.05
C GLU A 134 0.94 27.47 23.34
N LEU A 135 1.29 26.44 22.57
CA LEU A 135 2.49 26.43 21.73
C LEU A 135 2.43 27.51 20.65
N ARG A 136 1.30 27.70 19.96
CA ARG A 136 1.13 28.79 18.98
C ARG A 136 1.40 30.15 19.60
N GLU A 137 0.83 30.42 20.78
CA GLU A 137 1.11 31.67 21.48
C GLU A 137 2.60 31.85 21.80
N CYS A 138 3.29 30.78 22.20
CA CYS A 138 4.73 30.83 22.45
C CYS A 138 5.52 31.12 21.17
N VAL A 139 5.09 30.57 20.03
CA VAL A 139 5.70 30.80 18.71
C VAL A 139 5.49 32.24 18.26
N GLU A 140 4.29 32.78 18.42
CA GLU A 140 3.97 34.17 18.05
C GLU A 140 4.78 35.18 18.86
N LYS A 141 5.01 34.91 20.15
CA LYS A 141 5.79 35.76 21.07
C LYS A 141 7.31 35.58 20.95
N SER A 142 7.78 34.65 20.12
CA SER A 142 9.21 34.35 19.97
C SER A 142 9.97 35.39 19.14
N SER A 143 11.28 35.50 19.34
CA SER A 143 12.15 36.43 18.62
C SER A 143 12.71 35.87 17.30
N MET A 144 11.98 34.95 16.67
CA MET A 144 12.41 34.30 15.42
C MET A 144 12.09 35.11 14.17
N SER A 145 12.82 34.85 13.08
CA SER A 145 12.54 35.42 11.77
C SER A 145 11.15 35.01 11.27
N GLU A 146 10.50 35.91 10.53
CA GLU A 146 9.13 35.71 10.03
C GLU A 146 8.99 34.40 9.23
N ALA A 147 9.96 34.10 8.35
CA ALA A 147 9.98 32.85 7.59
C ALA A 147 10.00 31.60 8.46
N LYS A 148 10.77 31.58 9.56
CA LYS A 148 10.83 30.43 10.48
C LYS A 148 9.57 30.32 11.33
N ARG A 149 9.00 31.46 11.73
CA ARG A 149 7.74 31.53 12.47
C ARG A 149 6.61 30.93 11.67
N GLN A 150 6.48 31.37 10.41
CA GLN A 150 5.43 30.88 9.53
C GLN A 150 5.59 29.38 9.27
N ALA A 151 6.80 28.92 8.96
CA ALA A 151 7.05 27.49 8.75
C ALA A 151 6.66 26.63 9.98
N LEU A 152 6.90 27.12 11.20
CA LEU A 152 6.52 26.41 12.42
C LEU A 152 5.01 26.45 12.68
N LEU A 153 4.35 27.56 12.39
CA LEU A 153 2.88 27.66 12.45
C LEU A 153 2.22 26.72 11.44
N ASP A 154 2.73 26.67 10.21
CA ASP A 154 2.24 25.74 9.17
C ASP A 154 2.41 24.27 9.61
N ARG A 155 3.50 23.94 10.33
CA ARG A 155 3.71 22.61 10.92
C ARG A 155 2.73 22.31 12.06
N LEU A 156 2.42 23.30 12.89
CA LEU A 156 1.41 23.17 13.95
C LEU A 156 0.00 22.98 13.34
N ASP A 157 -0.32 23.69 12.25
CA ASP A 157 -1.55 23.50 11.48
C ASP A 157 -1.63 22.09 10.87
N ALA A 158 -0.55 21.64 10.24
CA ALA A 158 -0.48 20.29 9.69
C ALA A 158 -0.66 19.21 10.77
N PHE A 159 -0.08 19.41 11.96
CA PHE A 159 -0.24 18.49 13.08
C PHE A 159 -1.65 18.55 13.69
N GLN A 160 -2.27 19.71 13.76
CA GLN A 160 -3.67 19.84 14.19
C GLN A 160 -4.62 19.09 13.25
N ALA A 161 -4.43 19.22 11.93
CA ALA A 161 -5.18 18.44 10.94
C ALA A 161 -4.93 16.92 11.09
N GLU A 162 -3.73 16.51 11.50
CA GLU A 162 -3.42 15.11 11.81
C GLU A 162 -4.16 14.61 13.06
N LEU A 163 -4.35 15.46 14.09
CA LEU A 163 -5.09 15.12 15.31
C LEU A 163 -6.59 14.92 15.09
N GLU A 164 -7.16 15.57 14.08
CA GLU A 164 -8.57 15.40 13.70
C GLU A 164 -8.83 14.01 13.10
N LYS A 165 -7.80 13.35 12.57
CA LYS A 165 -7.91 11.99 12.06
C LYS A 165 -8.24 11.00 13.18
N ARG A 166 -8.88 9.89 12.79
CA ARG A 166 -9.23 8.81 13.74
C ARG A 166 -7.99 8.22 14.42
N ARG A 167 -6.87 8.13 13.71
CA ARG A 167 -5.57 7.66 14.21
C ARG A 167 -4.54 8.73 13.92
N VAL A 168 -3.69 9.00 14.90
CA VAL A 168 -2.62 10.01 14.79
C VAL A 168 -1.33 9.31 14.44
N ASN A 169 -0.64 9.78 13.39
CA ASN A 169 0.68 9.28 13.00
C ASN A 169 1.75 9.70 14.02
N LEU A 170 2.43 8.71 14.61
CA LEU A 170 3.53 8.94 15.57
C LEU A 170 4.73 9.62 14.93
N MET A 171 4.93 9.47 13.62
CA MET A 171 5.97 10.17 12.88
C MET A 171 5.67 11.67 12.82
N ALA A 172 4.41 12.05 12.60
CA ALA A 172 4.01 13.47 12.58
C ALA A 172 4.24 14.14 13.95
N VAL A 173 3.95 13.41 15.04
CA VAL A 173 4.28 13.86 16.42
C VAL A 173 5.79 14.04 16.56
N SER A 174 6.58 13.06 16.11
CA SER A 174 8.04 13.10 16.25
C SER A 174 8.67 14.24 15.46
N LEU A 175 8.24 14.47 14.23
CA LEU A 175 8.71 15.57 13.38
C LEU A 175 8.41 16.93 14.03
N LEU A 176 7.20 17.13 14.57
CA LEU A 176 6.88 18.36 15.30
C LEU A 176 7.80 18.58 16.50
N ILE A 177 8.06 17.52 17.27
CA ILE A 177 8.98 17.57 18.42
C ILE A 177 10.39 17.96 17.95
N PHE A 178 10.90 17.35 16.89
CA PHE A 178 12.21 17.66 16.33
C PHE A 178 12.29 19.11 15.85
N ASP A 179 11.27 19.60 15.13
CA ASP A 179 11.21 20.98 14.64
C ASP A 179 11.27 21.99 15.80
N ILE A 180 10.57 21.71 16.91
CA ILE A 180 10.58 22.57 18.09
C ILE A 180 11.94 22.54 18.82
N ILE A 181 12.54 21.35 18.97
CA ILE A 181 13.84 21.17 19.66
C ILE A 181 14.99 21.75 18.83
N ALA A 182 14.90 21.69 17.49
CA ALA A 182 15.92 22.23 16.59
C ALA A 182 16.06 23.76 16.67
N ILE A 183 15.07 24.45 17.25
CA ILE A 183 15.12 25.90 17.43
C ILE A 183 16.00 26.22 18.64
N PRO A 184 17.09 27.01 18.47
CA PRO A 184 17.97 27.37 19.57
C PRO A 184 17.21 28.04 20.72
N GLY A 185 17.48 27.64 21.97
CA GLY A 185 16.77 28.13 23.15
C GLY A 185 16.77 29.67 23.31
N ALA A 186 17.80 30.35 22.82
CA ALA A 186 17.90 31.82 22.84
C ALA A 186 16.83 32.54 21.99
N VAL A 187 16.19 31.81 21.06
CA VAL A 187 15.12 32.34 20.20
C VAL A 187 13.74 32.24 20.89
N TRP A 188 13.64 31.39 21.90
CA TRP A 188 12.43 31.21 22.69
C TRP A 188 12.40 32.18 23.87
N ALA A 189 11.41 33.07 23.90
CA ALA A 189 11.14 33.88 25.08
C ALA A 189 10.68 33.02 26.28
N SER A 190 10.24 31.78 26.05
CA SER A 190 9.63 30.91 27.06
C SER A 190 9.98 29.43 26.84
N TYR A 191 11.27 29.13 26.67
CA TYR A 191 11.76 27.78 26.38
C TYR A 191 11.28 26.72 27.38
N ASP A 192 11.28 27.03 28.69
CA ASP A 192 10.80 26.11 29.73
C ASP A 192 9.31 25.77 29.59
N ILE A 193 8.50 26.72 29.12
CA ILE A 193 7.08 26.50 28.89
C ILE A 193 6.91 25.62 27.64
N THR A 194 7.56 26.00 26.54
CA THR A 194 7.53 25.24 25.28
C THR A 194 7.97 23.78 25.49
N SER A 195 9.09 23.56 26.19
CA SER A 195 9.61 22.21 26.45
C SER A 195 8.69 21.36 27.33
N ARG A 196 8.02 21.96 28.33
CA ARG A 196 6.99 21.29 29.13
C ARG A 196 5.77 20.91 28.28
N LEU A 197 5.30 21.79 27.41
CA LEU A 197 4.17 21.52 26.52
C LEU A 197 4.47 20.37 25.57
N VAL A 198 5.65 20.40 24.95
CA VAL A 198 6.13 19.31 24.08
C VAL A 198 6.21 17.99 24.85
N THR A 199 6.74 18.02 26.08
CA THR A 199 6.82 16.84 26.95
C THR A 199 5.43 16.29 27.29
N ASN A 200 4.46 17.17 27.59
CA ASN A 200 3.09 16.78 27.88
C ASN A 200 2.39 16.16 26.67
N ILE A 201 2.63 16.68 25.46
CA ILE A 201 2.15 16.08 24.21
C ILE A 201 2.75 14.68 24.05
N MET A 202 4.06 14.54 24.19
CA MET A 202 4.75 13.25 24.07
C MET A 202 4.23 12.22 25.08
N GLN A 203 4.07 12.61 26.35
CA GLN A 203 3.52 11.76 27.40
C GLN A 203 2.06 11.35 27.12
N SER A 204 1.24 12.28 26.64
CA SER A 204 -0.16 12.02 26.29
C SER A 204 -0.28 11.00 25.14
N VAL A 205 0.57 11.13 24.12
CA VAL A 205 0.65 10.18 23.00
C VAL A 205 1.20 8.83 23.45
N ALA A 206 2.25 8.82 24.29
CA ALA A 206 2.83 7.58 24.83
C ALA A 206 1.81 6.80 25.69
N LYS A 207 1.03 7.51 26.52
CA LYS A 207 -0.05 6.91 27.31
C LYS A 207 -1.15 6.32 26.43
N ALA A 208 -1.61 7.07 25.43
CA ALA A 208 -2.60 6.55 24.48
C ALA A 208 -2.10 5.30 23.74
N ARG A 209 -0.81 5.25 23.39
CA ARG A 209 -0.17 4.07 22.80
C ARG A 209 -0.15 2.87 23.75
N ALA A 210 0.19 3.09 25.02
CA ALA A 210 0.21 2.05 26.03
C ALA A 210 -1.20 1.46 26.25
N GLU A 211 -2.21 2.32 26.39
CA GLU A 211 -3.62 1.90 26.53
C GLU A 211 -4.13 1.12 25.30
N GLU A 212 -3.75 1.53 24.08
CA GLU A 212 -4.09 0.77 22.86
C GLU A 212 -3.39 -0.60 22.85
N GLN A 213 -2.13 -0.67 23.30
CA GLN A 213 -1.36 -1.91 23.35
C GLN A 213 -1.90 -2.89 24.39
N GLU A 214 -2.29 -2.41 25.56
CA GLU A 214 -2.96 -3.21 26.59
C GLU A 214 -4.27 -3.79 26.06
N LYS A 215 -5.10 -2.98 25.39
CA LYS A 215 -6.35 -3.45 24.76
C LYS A 215 -6.12 -4.52 23.69
N LYS A 216 -5.01 -4.45 22.94
CA LYS A 216 -4.64 -5.49 21.97
C LYS A 216 -4.19 -6.78 22.63
N GLN A 217 -3.50 -6.72 23.76
CA GLN A 217 -3.05 -7.91 24.50
C GLN A 217 -4.21 -8.64 25.20
N LEU A 218 -5.25 -7.90 25.59
CA LEU A 218 -6.41 -8.46 26.30
C LEU A 218 -7.47 -9.09 25.36
N ALA A 219 -7.37 -8.90 24.05
CA ALA A 219 -8.22 -9.61 23.10
C ALA A 219 -7.67 -11.04 22.93
N PRO A 220 -8.36 -12.10 23.40
CA PRO A 220 -7.93 -13.45 23.12
C PRO A 220 -7.82 -13.64 21.60
N PRO A 221 -6.78 -14.34 21.09
CA PRO A 221 -6.70 -14.65 19.67
C PRO A 221 -8.02 -15.28 19.26
N ALA A 222 -8.68 -14.72 18.23
CA ALA A 222 -9.87 -15.35 17.68
C ALA A 222 -9.50 -16.80 17.39
N GLU A 223 -10.21 -17.75 18.02
CA GLU A 223 -9.95 -19.17 17.87
C GLU A 223 -9.80 -19.46 16.38
N PHE A 224 -8.64 -19.99 15.97
CA PHE A 224 -8.43 -20.38 14.59
C PHE A 224 -9.58 -21.29 14.21
N LYS A 225 -10.45 -20.83 13.30
CA LYS A 225 -11.57 -21.60 12.80
C LYS A 225 -10.97 -22.86 12.20
N ALA A 226 -11.08 -23.97 12.92
CA ALA A 226 -10.46 -25.23 12.53
C ALA A 226 -10.83 -25.50 11.08
N LEU A 227 -9.82 -25.80 10.25
CA LEU A 227 -10.03 -26.21 8.87
C LEU A 227 -11.12 -27.28 8.89
N SER A 228 -12.17 -27.08 8.10
CA SER A 228 -13.24 -28.06 7.99
C SER A 228 -12.61 -29.43 7.72
N PRO A 229 -13.04 -30.49 8.43
CA PRO A 229 -12.43 -31.80 8.30
C PRO A 229 -12.38 -32.24 6.82
N PRO A 230 -11.38 -33.05 6.43
CA PRO A 230 -11.23 -33.53 5.06
C PRO A 230 -12.57 -34.01 4.51
N ARG A 231 -12.93 -33.53 3.31
CA ARG A 231 -14.17 -33.90 2.64
C ARG A 231 -14.24 -35.43 2.60
N LYS A 232 -15.20 -36.02 3.32
CA LYS A 232 -15.44 -37.47 3.25
C LYS A 232 -15.68 -37.81 1.78
N GLU A 233 -14.85 -38.72 1.25
CA GLU A 233 -15.04 -39.31 -0.07
C GLU A 233 -16.45 -39.92 -0.09
N ILE A 234 -17.29 -39.36 -0.94
CA ILE A 234 -18.63 -39.89 -1.18
C ILE A 234 -18.39 -41.22 -1.91
N PRO A 235 -18.82 -42.37 -1.37
CA PRO A 235 -18.70 -43.62 -2.10
C PRO A 235 -19.45 -43.48 -3.43
N PRO A 236 -18.88 -43.96 -4.55
CA PRO A 236 -19.50 -43.83 -5.86
C PRO A 236 -20.91 -44.45 -5.80
N THR A 237 -21.92 -43.65 -6.13
CA THR A 237 -23.30 -44.11 -6.27
C THR A 237 -23.34 -45.20 -7.31
N ARG A 238 -23.60 -46.41 -6.85
CA ARG A 238 -23.79 -47.61 -7.63
C ARG A 238 -25.17 -47.56 -8.30
N HIS A 239 -25.27 -46.88 -9.42
CA HIS A 239 -26.30 -47.09 -10.44
C HIS A 239 -25.58 -47.28 -11.78
N GLU A 240 -25.47 -48.54 -12.21
CA GLU A 240 -26.11 -49.06 -13.44
C GLU A 240 -25.20 -48.88 -14.65
N ALA A 241 -24.45 -49.89 -15.10
CA ALA A 241 -24.96 -51.07 -15.83
C ALA A 241 -25.69 -50.72 -17.15
N ALA A 242 -25.01 -50.04 -18.07
CA ALA A 242 -25.17 -50.09 -19.54
C ALA A 242 -24.00 -49.25 -20.09
N SER A 243 -23.14 -49.67 -21.01
CA SER A 243 -23.30 -50.52 -22.16
C SER A 243 -21.91 -51.04 -22.56
N LYS A 244 -21.77 -52.36 -22.65
CA LYS A 244 -20.79 -52.96 -23.57
C LYS A 244 -21.38 -52.75 -24.97
N TYR A 245 -20.92 -51.73 -25.68
CA TYR A 245 -21.08 -51.70 -27.13
C TYR A 245 -19.94 -52.56 -27.71
N ASP A 246 -20.29 -53.80 -28.07
CA ASP A 246 -19.56 -54.55 -29.10
C ASP A 246 -19.70 -53.75 -30.41
N LEU A 247 -18.56 -53.31 -30.95
CA LEU A 247 -18.42 -52.61 -32.22
C LEU A 247 -17.97 -53.58 -33.32
N ASP A 248 -18.54 -54.79 -33.33
CA ASP A 248 -18.35 -55.79 -34.39
C ASP A 248 -19.73 -56.37 -34.73
N ASP A 249 -20.40 -55.78 -35.71
CA ASP A 249 -21.09 -56.50 -36.80
C ASP A 249 -21.96 -55.55 -37.65
N ASP A 250 -21.83 -55.74 -38.98
CA ASP A 250 -22.64 -55.20 -40.09
C ASP A 250 -22.39 -53.78 -40.60
N ILE A 251 -21.38 -53.66 -41.48
CA ILE A 251 -21.39 -52.70 -42.62
C ILE A 251 -21.94 -53.45 -43.84
N PRO A 252 -23.17 -53.16 -44.31
CA PRO A 252 -23.65 -53.67 -45.59
C PRO A 252 -23.24 -52.75 -46.74
N PHE A 253 -22.80 -53.37 -47.84
CA PHE A 253 -22.44 -52.75 -49.12
C PHE A 253 -23.62 -52.06 -49.82
#